data_AF-A0A7J8RS60-F1
#
_entry.id   AF-A0A7J8RS60-F1
#
_cell.length_a   1.000
_cell.length_b   1.000
_cell.length_c   1.000
_cell.angle_alpha   90.00
_cell.angle_beta   90.00
_cell.angle_gamma   90.00
#
_symmetry.space_group_name_H-M   'P 1'
#
loop_
_entity.id
_entity.type
_entity.pdbx_description
1 polymer ?
#
loop_
_entity_poly.entity_id
_entity_poly.type
_entity_poly.pdbx_seq_one_letter_code
_entity_poly.pdbx_strand_id
1 'polypeptide(L)'
;IHYRLSFFFQHPQNITIPTLPWLLIFVSELILSFAWFLQQACRWRPVYRTVFPERLPADDKLPAIDVFICTADPNKEPSVEVMNTVISAMALDYPPEKLHVYISDDAGSDATLRCTKEAWNFAKYWVPFRRKYGLVTACPDVYFSSSENDNGDYKGSEFKAERKKMEVI
;
A
#
# COMPACT_ATOMS: atom_id res chain seq x y z
N ILE A 1 8.78 -25.35 -27.38
CA ILE A 1 10.08 -26.05 -27.25
C ILE A 1 10.20 -27.29 -28.15
N HIS A 2 9.47 -28.40 -27.92
CA HIS A 2 9.65 -29.64 -28.73
C HIS A 2 9.46 -29.46 -30.24
N TYR A 3 8.36 -28.83 -30.66
CA TYR A 3 8.09 -28.51 -32.08
C TYR A 3 9.17 -27.62 -32.71
N ARG A 4 9.79 -26.75 -31.91
CA ARG A 4 10.89 -25.88 -32.31
C ARG A 4 12.29 -26.48 -32.11
N LEU A 5 12.40 -27.68 -31.57
CA LEU A 5 13.64 -28.45 -31.59
C LEU A 5 13.69 -29.32 -32.84
N SER A 6 12.54 -29.88 -33.24
CA SER A 6 12.45 -30.80 -34.38
C SER A 6 12.83 -30.18 -35.73
N PHE A 7 12.71 -28.86 -35.94
CA PHE A 7 13.14 -28.26 -37.21
C PHE A 7 14.64 -28.04 -37.33
N PHE A 8 15.43 -28.05 -36.24
CA PHE A 8 16.90 -28.15 -36.35
C PHE A 8 17.34 -29.53 -36.87
N PHE A 9 16.46 -30.54 -36.78
CA PHE A 9 16.71 -31.90 -37.26
C PHE A 9 15.97 -32.24 -38.57
N GLN A 10 15.22 -31.28 -39.15
CA GLN A 10 14.60 -31.46 -40.48
C GLN A 10 15.65 -31.34 -41.58
N HIS A 11 15.57 -32.24 -42.56
CA HIS A 11 16.51 -32.32 -43.68
C HIS A 11 16.48 -31.02 -44.53
N PRO A 12 17.64 -30.46 -44.93
CA PRO A 12 17.75 -29.10 -45.50
C PRO A 12 17.04 -28.88 -46.83
N GLN A 13 16.47 -29.92 -47.46
CA GLN A 13 15.84 -29.80 -48.78
C GLN A 13 14.45 -29.14 -48.78
N ASN A 14 13.84 -28.85 -47.61
CA ASN A 14 12.47 -28.28 -47.50
C ASN A 14 12.38 -26.98 -46.68
N ILE A 15 13.48 -26.26 -46.44
CA ILE A 15 13.47 -25.09 -45.54
C ILE A 15 13.17 -23.80 -46.30
N THR A 16 11.92 -23.33 -46.24
CA THR A 16 11.47 -22.03 -46.77
C THR A 16 11.39 -20.93 -45.71
N ILE A 17 11.72 -21.23 -44.44
CA ILE A 17 11.54 -20.34 -43.29
C ILE A 17 12.90 -19.72 -42.89
N PRO A 18 12.97 -18.40 -42.62
CA PRO A 18 14.21 -17.77 -42.15
C PRO A 18 14.64 -18.36 -40.80
N THR A 19 15.86 -18.87 -40.75
CA THR A 19 16.43 -19.63 -39.61
C THR A 19 16.69 -18.76 -38.38
N LEU A 20 17.01 -17.47 -38.57
CA LEU A 20 17.34 -16.54 -37.49
C LEU A 20 16.14 -16.18 -36.59
N PRO A 21 14.97 -15.74 -37.10
CA PRO A 21 13.78 -15.56 -36.27
C PRO A 21 13.38 -16.82 -35.51
N TRP A 22 13.57 -17.98 -36.14
CA TRP A 22 13.21 -19.26 -35.54
C TRP A 22 14.13 -19.66 -34.39
N LEU A 23 15.44 -19.43 -34.52
CA LEU A 23 16.43 -19.56 -33.44
C LEU A 23 16.15 -18.58 -32.30
N LEU A 24 15.84 -17.32 -32.61
CA LEU A 24 15.54 -16.30 -31.58
C LEU A 24 14.32 -16.69 -30.74
N ILE A 25 13.26 -17.18 -31.37
CA ILE A 25 12.07 -17.65 -30.66
C ILE A 25 12.38 -18.92 -29.85
N PHE A 26 13.20 -19.83 -30.38
CA PHE A 26 13.60 -21.03 -29.65
C PHE A 26 14.41 -20.69 -28.39
N VAL A 27 15.38 -19.78 -28.49
CA VAL A 27 16.18 -19.30 -27.35
C VAL A 27 15.29 -18.58 -26.34
N SER A 28 14.34 -17.75 -26.78
CA SER A 28 13.42 -17.06 -25.87
C SER A 28 12.52 -18.03 -25.11
N GLU A 29 11.99 -19.06 -25.77
CA GLU A 29 11.19 -20.12 -25.12
C GLU A 29 11.99 -20.88 -24.06
N LEU A 30 13.27 -21.16 -24.32
CA LEU A 30 14.16 -21.85 -23.38
C LEU A 30 14.44 -20.99 -22.14
N ILE A 31 14.78 -19.71 -22.34
CA ILE A 31 15.01 -18.76 -21.24
C ILE A 31 13.74 -18.60 -20.39
N LEU A 32 12.58 -18.41 -21.02
CA LEU A 32 11.31 -18.27 -20.32
C LEU A 32 10.93 -19.54 -19.54
N SER A 33 11.14 -20.73 -20.13
CA SER A 33 10.84 -21.99 -19.46
C SER A 33 11.78 -22.27 -18.29
N PHE A 34 13.05 -21.91 -18.43
CA PHE A 34 14.02 -21.99 -17.33
C PHE A 34 13.67 -21.00 -16.21
N ALA A 35 13.34 -19.75 -16.54
CA ALA A 35 12.89 -18.77 -15.56
C ALA A 35 11.60 -19.22 -14.84
N TRP A 36 10.64 -19.78 -15.57
CA TRP A 36 9.41 -20.34 -15.00
C TRP A 36 9.70 -21.50 -14.05
N PHE A 37 10.63 -22.40 -14.40
CA PHE A 37 11.05 -23.51 -13.55
C PHE A 37 11.71 -23.01 -12.26
N LEU A 38 12.61 -22.02 -12.35
CA LEU A 38 13.22 -21.40 -11.18
C LEU A 38 12.17 -20.75 -10.26
N GLN A 39 11.13 -20.14 -10.83
CA GLN A 39 10.04 -19.53 -10.06
C GLN A 39 9.15 -20.56 -9.32
N GLN A 40 9.10 -21.83 -9.77
CA GLN A 40 8.32 -22.86 -9.09
C GLN A 40 8.84 -23.15 -7.67
N ALA A 41 10.15 -23.01 -7.44
CA ALA A 41 10.75 -23.23 -6.12
C ALA A 41 10.11 -22.33 -5.05
N CYS A 42 9.80 -21.08 -5.37
CA CYS A 42 9.14 -20.14 -4.47
C CYS A 42 7.69 -20.50 -4.14
N ARG A 43 7.04 -21.35 -4.96
CA ARG A 43 5.62 -21.71 -4.82
C ARG A 43 5.39 -23.05 -4.12
N TRP A 44 6.44 -23.83 -3.88
CA TRP A 44 6.31 -25.21 -3.39
C TRP A 44 5.79 -25.28 -1.94
N ARG A 45 6.13 -24.30 -1.09
CA ARG A 45 5.73 -24.29 0.33
C ARG A 45 5.26 -22.90 0.76
N PRO A 46 4.00 -22.52 0.46
CA PRO A 46 3.43 -21.28 0.97
C PRO A 46 3.41 -21.32 2.50
N VAL A 47 3.84 -20.23 3.13
CA VAL A 47 3.83 -20.07 4.59
C VAL A 47 2.71 -19.11 4.97
N TYR A 48 1.76 -19.60 5.77
CA TYR A 48 0.69 -18.79 6.35
C TYR A 48 1.05 -18.38 7.78
N ARG A 49 0.74 -17.14 8.16
CA ARG A 49 0.97 -16.62 9.51
C ARG A 49 -0.34 -16.05 10.06
N THR A 50 -0.65 -16.40 11.30
CA THR A 50 -1.71 -15.78 12.09
C THR A 50 -1.09 -14.87 13.15
N VAL A 51 -1.70 -13.72 13.38
CA VAL A 51 -1.24 -12.74 14.38
C VAL A 51 -2.14 -12.81 15.61
N PHE A 52 -1.55 -12.52 16.78
CA PHE A 52 -2.25 -12.52 18.08
C PHE A 52 -1.91 -11.22 18.84
N PRO A 53 -2.45 -10.06 18.43
CA PRO A 53 -2.15 -8.76 19.05
C PRO A 53 -2.46 -8.72 20.55
N GLU A 54 -3.42 -9.51 21.02
CA GLU A 54 -3.79 -9.64 22.43
C GLU A 54 -2.67 -10.22 23.32
N ARG A 55 -1.63 -10.81 22.71
CA ARG A 55 -0.46 -11.35 23.40
C ARG A 55 0.72 -10.38 23.45
N LEU A 56 0.57 -9.19 22.86
CA LEU A 56 1.60 -8.16 22.92
C LEU A 56 1.78 -7.67 24.36
N PRO A 57 3.00 -7.23 24.72
CA PRO A 57 3.22 -6.62 26.02
C PRO A 57 2.46 -5.29 26.12
N ALA A 58 2.31 -4.78 27.33
CA ALA A 58 1.72 -3.48 27.57
C ALA A 58 2.47 -2.35 26.83
N ASP A 59 1.76 -1.28 26.55
CA ASP A 59 2.19 -0.12 25.76
C ASP A 59 3.55 0.46 26.19
N ASP A 60 3.84 0.44 27.49
CA ASP A 60 5.10 0.91 28.09
C ASP A 60 6.32 0.11 27.62
N LYS A 61 6.13 -1.15 27.21
CA LYS A 61 7.18 -2.07 26.74
C LYS A 61 7.29 -2.15 25.22
N LEU A 62 6.38 -1.51 24.49
CA LEU A 62 6.46 -1.46 23.04
C LEU A 62 7.68 -0.63 22.58
N PRO A 63 8.34 -0.99 21.45
CA PRO A 63 9.45 -0.19 20.91
C PRO A 63 8.99 1.16 20.36
N ALA A 64 9.90 2.07 20.06
CA ALA A 64 9.58 3.22 19.22
C ALA A 64 9.49 2.79 17.74
N ILE A 65 8.59 3.41 16.98
CA ILE A 65 8.36 3.14 15.56
C ILE A 65 8.40 4.46 14.79
N ASP A 66 9.17 4.45 13.71
CA ASP A 66 9.23 5.52 12.72
C ASP A 66 8.51 5.10 11.44
N VAL A 67 7.54 5.91 11.00
CA VAL A 67 6.83 5.73 9.74
C VAL A 67 7.35 6.76 8.74
N PHE A 68 7.97 6.27 7.67
CA PHE A 68 8.48 7.11 6.59
C PHE A 68 7.51 7.11 5.42
N ILE A 69 7.11 8.30 4.98
CA ILE A 69 6.25 8.51 3.81
C ILE A 69 7.05 9.34 2.81
N CYS A 70 7.38 8.75 1.67
CA CYS A 70 8.09 9.45 0.60
C CYS A 70 7.09 9.82 -0.50
N THR A 71 7.20 11.04 -1.02
CA THR A 71 6.43 11.50 -2.18
C THR A 71 7.34 12.14 -3.22
N ALA A 72 7.06 11.85 -4.49
CA ALA A 72 7.94 12.22 -5.60
C ALA A 72 7.51 13.49 -6.34
N ASP A 73 6.23 13.65 -6.65
CA ASP A 73 5.71 14.81 -7.39
C ASP A 73 4.20 14.96 -7.17
N PRO A 74 3.70 16.18 -6.82
CA PRO A 74 2.30 16.41 -6.48
C PRO A 74 1.32 16.21 -7.65
N ASN A 75 1.78 16.18 -8.90
CA ASN A 75 0.91 15.92 -10.06
C ASN A 75 0.73 14.42 -10.28
N LYS A 76 1.75 13.61 -9.96
CA LYS A 76 1.69 12.14 -10.06
C LYS A 76 1.11 11.51 -8.81
N GLU A 77 1.38 12.11 -7.65
CA GLU A 77 0.94 11.69 -6.33
C GLU A 77 0.19 12.86 -5.69
N PRO A 78 -1.14 12.95 -5.87
CA PRO A 78 -1.91 14.09 -5.41
C PRO A 78 -1.68 14.35 -3.92
N SER A 79 -1.29 15.59 -3.56
CA SER A 79 -0.89 15.92 -2.20
C SER A 79 -1.97 15.60 -1.15
N VAL A 80 -3.25 15.70 -1.50
CA VAL A 80 -4.36 15.34 -0.62
C VAL A 80 -4.36 13.85 -0.27
N GLU A 81 -4.10 12.97 -1.24
CA GLU A 81 -4.02 11.52 -1.01
C GLU A 81 -2.80 11.15 -0.15
N VAL A 82 -1.67 11.82 -0.39
CA VAL A 82 -0.48 11.69 0.47
C VAL A 82 -0.80 12.14 1.89
N MET A 83 -1.51 13.27 2.06
CA MET A 83 -1.92 13.76 3.39
C MET A 83 -2.88 12.81 4.10
N ASN A 84 -3.81 12.17 3.38
CA ASN A 84 -4.65 11.12 3.95
C ASN A 84 -3.81 9.97 4.52
N THR A 85 -2.72 9.60 3.85
CA THR A 85 -1.78 8.58 4.34
C THR A 85 -1.01 9.06 5.58
N VAL A 86 -0.54 10.31 5.59
CA VAL A 86 0.10 10.94 6.74
C VAL A 86 -0.81 10.92 7.97
N ILE A 87 -2.05 11.37 7.80
CA ILE A 87 -3.01 11.46 8.90
C ILE A 87 -3.41 10.06 9.38
N SER A 88 -3.55 9.10 8.46
CA SER A 88 -3.79 7.70 8.81
C SER A 88 -2.63 7.11 9.63
N ALA A 89 -1.38 7.42 9.26
CA ALA A 89 -0.20 7.01 10.00
C ALA A 89 -0.17 7.64 11.40
N MET A 90 -0.45 8.93 11.53
CA MET A 90 -0.56 9.60 12.84
C MET A 90 -1.69 9.03 13.71
N ALA A 91 -2.73 8.48 13.08
CA ALA A 91 -3.89 7.92 13.75
C ALA A 91 -3.74 6.43 14.10
N LEU A 92 -2.58 5.81 13.90
CA LEU A 92 -2.32 4.42 14.30
C LEU A 92 -2.58 4.22 15.80
N ASP A 93 -3.03 3.01 16.13
CA ASP A 93 -3.25 2.58 17.51
C ASP A 93 -1.91 2.20 18.15
N TYR A 94 -1.17 3.23 18.56
CA TYR A 94 0.16 3.12 19.15
C TYR A 94 0.40 4.24 20.16
N PRO A 95 1.26 4.03 21.17
CA PRO A 95 1.59 5.07 22.14
C PRO A 95 2.16 6.31 21.44
N PRO A 96 1.58 7.52 21.68
CA PRO A 96 1.92 8.73 20.94
C PRO A 96 3.37 9.18 21.15
N GLU A 97 3.97 8.86 22.28
CA GLU A 97 5.37 9.16 22.59
C GLU A 97 6.37 8.23 21.88
N LYS A 98 5.87 7.17 21.23
CA LYS A 98 6.66 6.14 20.54
C LYS A 98 6.40 6.07 19.04
N LEU A 99 5.44 6.84 18.54
CA LEU A 99 5.09 6.87 17.12
C LEU A 99 5.58 8.18 16.50
N HIS A 100 6.48 8.07 15.54
CA HIS A 100 7.01 9.20 14.80
C HIS A 100 6.68 9.04 13.31
N VAL A 101 6.20 10.12 12.68
CA VAL A 101 5.82 10.12 11.26
C VAL A 101 6.67 11.15 10.54
N TYR A 102 7.36 10.71 9.49
CA TYR A 102 8.28 11.51 8.69
C TYR A 102 7.79 11.56 7.24
N ILE A 103 7.87 12.75 6.64
CA ILE A 103 7.53 12.97 5.23
C ILE A 103 8.79 13.41 4.50
N SER A 104 9.14 12.72 3.43
CA SER A 104 10.18 13.11 2.48
C SER A 104 9.52 13.52 1.17
N ASP A 105 9.72 14.77 0.75
CA ASP A 105 9.23 15.28 -0.53
C ASP A 105 10.41 15.48 -1.48
N ASP A 106 10.54 14.59 -2.46
CA ASP A 106 11.65 14.59 -3.41
C ASP A 106 11.51 15.72 -4.46
N ALA A 107 10.29 16.23 -4.70
CA ALA A 107 10.06 17.38 -5.57
C ALA A 107 10.32 18.73 -4.88
N GLY A 108 10.31 18.77 -3.54
CA GLY A 108 10.41 20.00 -2.77
C GLY A 108 9.30 21.00 -3.12
N SER A 109 8.07 20.52 -3.27
CA SER A 109 6.93 21.31 -3.74
C SER A 109 6.31 22.16 -2.62
N ASP A 110 6.07 23.45 -2.91
CA ASP A 110 5.32 24.34 -2.02
C ASP A 110 3.88 23.83 -1.78
N ALA A 111 3.29 23.14 -2.76
CA ALA A 111 1.98 22.53 -2.59
C ALA A 111 2.00 21.44 -1.50
N THR A 112 2.98 20.54 -1.54
CA THR A 112 3.16 19.48 -0.54
C THR A 112 3.38 20.07 0.85
N LEU A 113 4.20 21.11 0.96
CA LEU A 113 4.44 21.81 2.23
C LEU A 113 3.16 22.42 2.81
N ARG A 114 2.38 23.13 1.99
CA ARG A 114 1.10 23.74 2.41
C ARG A 114 0.08 22.68 2.80
N CYS A 115 -0.07 21.63 1.99
CA CYS A 115 -0.96 20.51 2.30
C CYS A 115 -0.54 19.82 3.61
N THR A 116 0.75 19.65 3.87
CA THR A 116 1.26 19.09 5.14
C THR A 116 0.87 19.95 6.33
N LYS A 117 0.96 21.28 6.21
CA LYS A 117 0.54 22.20 7.26
C LYS A 117 -0.96 22.11 7.56
N GLU A 118 -1.79 22.06 6.52
CA GLU A 118 -3.24 21.90 6.69
C GLU A 118 -3.61 20.52 7.24
N ALA A 119 -2.94 19.46 6.77
CA ALA A 119 -3.08 18.11 7.29
C ALA A 119 -2.74 18.03 8.77
N TRP A 120 -1.67 18.71 9.21
CA TRP A 120 -1.33 18.79 10.63
C TRP A 120 -2.41 19.50 11.45
N ASN A 121 -3.01 20.56 10.93
CA ASN A 121 -4.13 21.24 11.60
C ASN A 121 -5.36 20.35 11.71
N PHE A 122 -5.71 19.63 10.64
CA PHE A 122 -6.81 18.68 10.64
C PHE A 122 -6.55 17.49 11.58
N ALA A 123 -5.33 16.95 11.59
CA ALA A 123 -4.93 15.82 12.43
C ALA A 123 -5.15 16.07 13.94
N LYS A 124 -5.01 17.32 14.39
CA LYS A 124 -5.30 17.73 15.79
C LYS A 124 -6.74 17.41 16.21
N TYR A 125 -7.67 17.39 15.26
CA TYR A 125 -9.08 17.06 15.50
C TYR A 125 -9.37 15.59 15.17
N TRP A 126 -8.88 15.12 14.02
CA TRP A 126 -9.14 13.77 13.54
C TRP A 126 -8.58 12.68 14.46
N VAL A 127 -7.32 12.79 14.88
CA VAL A 127 -6.66 11.73 15.68
C VAL A 127 -7.37 11.51 17.02
N PRO A 128 -7.69 12.55 17.83
CA PRO A 128 -8.47 12.36 19.05
C PRO A 128 -9.88 11.83 18.78
N PHE A 129 -10.57 12.30 17.74
CA PHE A 129 -11.90 11.82 17.38
C PHE A 129 -11.91 10.32 17.04
N ARG A 130 -10.96 9.88 16.20
CA ARG A 130 -10.79 8.47 15.83
C ARG A 130 -10.59 7.60 17.07
N ARG A 131 -9.70 8.02 17.98
CA ARG A 131 -9.38 7.31 19.22
C ARG A 131 -10.58 7.28 20.19
N LYS A 132 -11.26 8.41 20.40
CA LYS A 132 -12.43 8.54 21.28
C LYS A 132 -13.54 7.55 20.90
N TYR A 133 -13.78 7.35 19.61
CA TYR A 133 -14.86 6.51 19.12
C TYR A 133 -14.43 5.15 18.55
N GLY A 134 -13.15 4.78 18.72
CA GLY A 134 -12.59 3.51 18.27
C GLY A 134 -12.87 3.22 16.79
N LEU A 135 -12.73 4.22 15.92
CA LEU A 135 -13.03 4.03 14.50
C LEU A 135 -12.02 3.09 13.85
N VAL A 136 -12.52 2.06 13.14
CA VAL A 136 -11.67 1.09 12.44
C VAL A 136 -10.88 1.79 11.33
N THR A 137 -11.59 2.55 10.49
CA THR A 137 -11.00 3.28 9.36
C THR A 137 -10.14 4.45 9.86
N ALA A 138 -8.83 4.41 9.55
CA ALA A 138 -7.89 5.48 9.91
C ALA A 138 -7.89 6.64 8.91
N CYS A 139 -8.14 6.35 7.64
CA CYS A 139 -8.17 7.33 6.57
C CYS A 139 -9.47 8.15 6.62
N PRO A 140 -9.39 9.49 6.76
CA PRO A 140 -10.57 10.35 6.78
C PRO A 140 -11.41 10.24 5.51
N ASP A 141 -10.77 10.30 4.34
CA ASP A 141 -11.47 10.27 3.05
C ASP A 141 -12.22 8.95 2.83
N VAL A 142 -11.60 7.81 3.18
CA VAL A 142 -12.28 6.50 3.15
C VAL A 142 -13.42 6.44 4.16
N TYR A 143 -13.23 7.01 5.36
CA TYR A 143 -14.26 7.02 6.39
C TYR A 143 -15.50 7.80 5.96
N PHE A 144 -15.34 8.99 5.40
CA PHE A 144 -16.47 9.84 4.97
C PHE A 144 -17.09 9.40 3.64
N SER A 145 -16.34 8.72 2.76
CA SER A 145 -16.87 8.15 1.52
C SER A 145 -17.60 6.81 1.70
N SER A 146 -17.31 6.07 2.78
CA SER A 146 -18.01 4.83 3.10
C SER A 146 -19.46 5.08 3.53
N SER A 147 -20.39 4.22 3.08
CA SER A 147 -21.80 4.31 3.49
C SER A 147 -21.94 4.02 4.99
N GLU A 148 -22.90 4.67 5.65
CA GLU A 148 -23.05 4.76 7.12
C GLU A 148 -23.12 3.42 7.89
N ASN A 149 -23.16 2.28 7.20
CA ASN A 149 -23.38 0.96 7.78
C ASN A 149 -22.17 0.34 8.48
N ASP A 150 -20.95 0.85 8.26
CA ASP A 150 -19.73 0.19 8.75
C ASP A 150 -19.29 0.68 10.15
N ASN A 151 -19.98 1.67 10.73
CA ASN A 151 -19.63 2.23 12.05
C ASN A 151 -20.85 2.41 12.95
N GLY A 152 -21.59 1.32 13.16
CA GLY A 152 -22.45 1.09 14.31
C GLY A 152 -23.51 2.16 14.56
N ASP A 153 -24.75 1.86 14.16
CA ASP A 153 -26.00 2.60 14.43
C ASP A 153 -26.27 2.90 15.93
N TYR A 154 -25.39 2.42 16.82
CA TYR A 154 -25.44 2.52 18.29
C TYR A 154 -24.66 3.72 18.87
N LYS A 155 -24.07 4.60 18.05
CA LYS A 155 -23.33 5.77 18.57
C LYS A 155 -24.26 6.95 18.89
N GLY A 156 -24.13 7.47 20.11
CA GLY A 156 -25.02 8.49 20.69
C GLY A 156 -25.07 9.83 19.94
N SER A 157 -25.96 10.73 20.38
CA SER A 157 -26.17 12.05 19.75
C SER A 157 -24.91 12.92 19.69
N GLU A 158 -24.04 12.83 20.71
CA GLU A 158 -22.75 13.51 20.78
C GLU A 158 -21.83 13.11 19.61
N PHE A 159 -21.73 11.81 19.31
CA PHE A 159 -20.95 11.31 18.18
C PHE A 159 -21.46 11.87 16.86
N LYS A 160 -22.78 11.88 16.64
CA LYS A 160 -23.39 12.43 15.42
C LYS A 160 -23.08 13.91 15.26
N ALA A 161 -23.08 14.68 16.36
CA ALA A 161 -22.73 16.10 16.33
C ALA A 161 -21.23 16.33 16.05
N GLU A 162 -20.33 15.58 16.69
CA GLU A 162 -18.89 15.68 16.46
C GLU A 162 -18.49 15.20 15.05
N ARG A 163 -19.09 14.12 14.55
CA ARG A 163 -18.89 13.63 13.17
C ARG A 163 -19.27 14.70 12.15
N LYS A 164 -20.44 15.33 12.28
CA LYS A 164 -20.87 16.41 11.39
C LYS A 164 -19.93 17.62 11.42
N LYS A 165 -19.39 17.95 12.59
CA LYS A 165 -18.37 19.00 12.69
C LYS A 165 -17.11 18.60 11.94
N MET A 166 -16.67 17.35 12.10
CA MET A 166 -15.46 16.83 11.46
C MET A 166 -15.55 16.81 9.93
N GLU A 167 -16.73 16.52 9.37
CA GLU A 167 -16.95 16.51 7.91
C GLU A 167 -16.81 17.90 7.25
N VAL A 168 -16.89 18.97 8.06
CA VAL A 168 -16.86 20.36 7.58
C VAL A 168 -15.49 21.03 7.78
N ILE A 169 -14.60 20.42 8.59
CA ILE A 169 -13.24 20.92 8.86
C ILE A 169 -12.31 20.46 7.74
#